data_AF-M2AAU0-F1
#
_entry.id   AF-M2AAU0-F1
#
_cell.length_a   1.000
_cell.length_b   1.000
_cell.length_c   1.000
_cell.angle_alpha   90.00
_cell.angle_beta   90.00
_cell.angle_gamma   90.00
#
_symmetry.space_group_name_H-M   'P 1'
#
loop_
_entity.id
_entity.type
_entity.pdbx_description
1 polymer ?
#
loop_
_entity_poly.entity_id
_entity_poly.type
_entity_poly.pdbx_seq_one_letter_code
_entity_poly.pdbx_strand_id
1 'polypeptide(L)'
;MENKNEYSYSIGRAEIALLNADKSFPTPNDWEDTDRMTGKKRKHRGGVVGKVGTFDIDGWTGDDLKIGIVYGTKKAEVTFASTAANKKAVTVADMVKDLNTAFTGIAGQGIKLKAAKTDIGEDYDAEYLKITTQATGDLPWFAPIGFSGKLAELLGITAWVATKEAKSFKDDFEKETGKSNNATSGHGIRCSVKEADQIKGVNITASFATISTKLLAMVTGNSYNEKTGEYFVDNAGNPPLIAMRYFVEQYESGVNTKGSFSRVKAFLFPSCKITPNGNDAGEDNFAAQELQGSGGENKRSNLPMKFIKEIGLNDYTQYVGE
;
A
#
# COMPACT_ATOMS: atom_id res chain seq x y z
N MET A 1 24.15 -36.69 -16.43
CA MET A 1 23.95 -35.51 -15.56
C MET A 1 22.56 -34.99 -15.87
N GLU A 2 21.62 -35.11 -14.95
CA GLU A 2 20.33 -34.44 -15.09
C GLU A 2 20.58 -32.94 -15.06
N ASN A 3 20.12 -32.22 -16.09
CA ASN A 3 20.10 -30.77 -16.08
C ASN A 3 19.26 -30.33 -14.88
N LYS A 4 19.89 -29.75 -13.86
CA LYS A 4 19.16 -29.01 -12.82
C LYS A 4 18.39 -27.90 -13.54
N ASN A 5 17.07 -27.89 -13.41
CA ASN A 5 16.26 -26.77 -13.88
C ASN A 5 16.79 -25.49 -13.22
N GLU A 6 17.42 -24.62 -14.01
CA GLU A 6 17.79 -23.28 -13.59
C GLU A 6 16.54 -22.42 -13.65
N TYR A 7 16.03 -22.03 -12.48
CA TYR A 7 14.91 -21.09 -12.39
C TYR A 7 15.43 -19.66 -12.56
N SER A 8 14.78 -18.86 -13.40
CA SER A 8 14.96 -17.41 -13.43
C SER A 8 13.88 -16.72 -12.60
N TYR A 9 14.20 -15.54 -12.06
CA TYR A 9 13.28 -14.72 -11.27
C TYR A 9 13.22 -13.30 -11.84
N SER A 10 12.04 -12.71 -11.84
CA SER A 10 11.84 -11.30 -12.19
C SER A 10 10.89 -10.62 -11.22
N ILE A 11 11.09 -9.32 -10.99
CA ILE A 11 10.07 -8.49 -10.35
C ILE A 11 9.03 -8.19 -11.43
N GLY A 12 7.88 -8.86 -11.38
CA GLY A 12 6.83 -8.69 -12.39
C GLY A 12 6.11 -7.35 -12.24
N ARG A 13 5.81 -6.97 -10.99
CA ARG A 13 5.04 -5.77 -10.67
C ARG A 13 5.35 -5.29 -9.26
N ALA A 14 5.51 -3.99 -9.09
CA ALA A 14 5.55 -3.32 -7.79
C ALA A 14 4.32 -2.43 -7.64
N GLU A 15 3.82 -2.34 -6.41
CA GLU A 15 2.66 -1.52 -6.08
C GLU A 15 2.92 -0.76 -4.79
N ILE A 16 2.50 0.50 -4.77
CA ILE A 16 2.67 1.41 -3.65
C ILE A 16 1.34 2.10 -3.37
N ALA A 17 0.99 2.24 -2.10
CA ALA A 17 -0.18 2.99 -1.65
C ALA A 17 0.18 3.86 -0.44
N LEU A 18 -0.48 5.01 -0.30
CA LEU A 18 -0.52 5.68 0.99
C LEU A 18 -1.24 4.76 1.99
N LEU A 19 -0.81 4.76 3.26
CA LEU A 19 -1.63 4.14 4.29
C LEU A 19 -2.97 4.86 4.40
N ASN A 20 -3.99 4.13 4.86
CA ASN A 20 -5.29 4.69 5.14
C ASN A 20 -5.20 5.87 6.13
N ALA A 21 -6.23 6.71 6.19
CA ALA A 21 -6.27 7.85 7.11
C ALA A 21 -6.11 7.44 8.59
N ASP A 22 -6.63 6.26 8.95
CA ASP A 22 -6.48 5.67 10.28
C ASP A 22 -5.15 4.89 10.46
N LYS A 23 -4.26 4.94 9.46
CA LYS A 23 -2.96 4.26 9.35
C LYS A 23 -3.03 2.75 9.16
N SER A 24 -4.22 2.19 8.89
CA SER A 24 -4.35 0.79 8.51
C SER A 24 -3.81 0.53 7.10
N PHE A 25 -3.46 -0.73 6.85
CA PHE A 25 -2.99 -1.20 5.55
C PHE A 25 -4.16 -1.33 4.57
N PRO A 26 -4.10 -0.72 3.37
CA PRO A 26 -5.22 -0.70 2.43
C PRO A 26 -5.39 -2.06 1.73
N THR A 27 -6.51 -2.74 1.98
CA THR A 27 -6.89 -3.99 1.31
C THR A 27 -8.36 -3.96 0.90
N PRO A 28 -8.82 -4.86 0.02
CA PRO A 28 -10.23 -4.90 -0.39
C PRO A 28 -11.21 -5.17 0.77
N ASN A 29 -10.78 -5.97 1.75
CA ASN A 29 -11.54 -6.33 2.95
C ASN A 29 -10.62 -6.65 4.12
N ASP A 30 -11.23 -6.80 5.29
CA ASP A 30 -10.65 -7.54 6.40
C ASP A 30 -10.29 -8.97 5.94
N TRP A 31 -9.17 -9.49 6.43
CA TRP A 31 -8.66 -10.79 6.02
C TRP A 31 -7.95 -11.49 7.16
N GLU A 32 -7.62 -12.76 6.98
CA GLU A 32 -6.93 -13.56 7.98
C GLU A 32 -5.77 -14.35 7.39
N ASP A 33 -4.73 -14.52 8.21
CA ASP A 33 -3.67 -15.49 7.96
C ASP A 33 -3.45 -16.39 9.17
N THR A 34 -2.60 -17.40 9.00
CA THR A 34 -2.22 -18.30 10.08
C THR A 34 -0.76 -18.07 10.39
N ASP A 35 -0.48 -17.71 11.64
CA ASP A 35 0.88 -17.61 12.14
C ASP A 35 1.57 -18.98 12.04
N ARG A 36 2.66 -19.03 11.27
CA ARG A 36 3.35 -20.30 10.97
C ARG A 36 4.00 -20.94 12.19
N MET A 37 4.36 -20.15 13.20
CA MET A 37 5.08 -20.62 14.39
C MET A 37 4.11 -21.14 15.45
N THR A 38 2.98 -20.48 15.61
CA THR A 38 2.00 -20.76 16.68
C THR A 38 0.75 -21.47 16.18
N GLY A 39 0.53 -21.52 14.86
CA GLY A 39 -0.68 -22.05 14.24
C GLY A 39 -1.93 -21.19 14.47
N LYS A 40 -1.80 -20.02 15.11
CA LYS A 40 -2.94 -19.16 15.46
C LYS A 40 -3.37 -18.33 14.25
N LYS A 41 -4.68 -18.23 14.04
CA LYS A 41 -5.24 -17.28 13.09
C LYS A 41 -5.01 -15.85 13.56
N ARG A 42 -4.47 -15.00 12.70
CA ARG A 42 -4.41 -13.55 12.90
C ARG A 42 -5.43 -12.90 11.99
N LYS A 43 -6.21 -11.98 12.56
CA LYS A 43 -7.16 -11.18 11.82
C LYS A 43 -6.53 -9.82 11.53
N HIS A 44 -6.69 -9.37 10.31
CA HIS A 44 -6.18 -8.11 9.81
C HIS A 44 -7.35 -7.25 9.38
N ARG A 45 -7.42 -6.05 9.94
CA ARG A 45 -8.39 -5.05 9.50
C ARG A 45 -7.94 -4.49 8.15
N GLY A 46 -8.89 -4.46 7.24
CA GLY A 46 -8.72 -4.02 5.87
C GLY A 46 -9.80 -3.04 5.44
N GLY A 47 -9.93 -2.86 4.13
CA GLY A 47 -10.71 -1.78 3.52
C GLY A 47 -9.83 -0.58 3.17
N VAL A 48 -10.40 0.30 2.34
CA VAL A 48 -9.85 1.63 2.07
C VAL A 48 -10.54 2.61 3.01
N VAL A 49 -9.80 3.19 3.94
CA VAL A 49 -10.32 4.06 5.00
C VAL A 49 -9.87 5.50 4.75
N GLY A 50 -10.84 6.35 4.40
CA GLY A 50 -10.67 7.77 4.11
C GLY A 50 -10.71 8.65 5.35
N LYS A 51 -10.62 9.98 5.17
CA LYS A 51 -10.57 10.99 6.23
C LYS A 51 -11.89 11.09 7.01
N VAL A 52 -11.82 11.81 8.13
CA VAL A 52 -12.94 12.12 9.03
C VAL A 52 -13.41 13.56 8.85
N GLY A 53 -14.60 13.87 9.36
CA GLY A 53 -15.12 15.23 9.45
C GLY A 53 -16.06 15.59 8.30
N THR A 54 -15.98 16.85 7.86
CA THR A 54 -16.81 17.38 6.77
C THR A 54 -15.96 17.77 5.58
N PHE A 55 -16.56 17.71 4.40
CA PHE A 55 -15.89 17.93 3.12
C PHE A 55 -16.55 19.08 2.37
N ASP A 56 -15.75 20.04 1.92
CA ASP A 56 -16.20 21.13 1.05
C ASP A 56 -16.04 20.72 -0.42
N ILE A 57 -17.18 20.56 -1.09
CA ILE A 57 -17.28 20.27 -2.52
C ILE A 57 -18.10 21.34 -3.24
N ASP A 58 -18.28 22.52 -2.62
CA ASP A 58 -19.04 23.60 -3.23
C ASP A 58 -18.36 24.11 -4.51
N GLY A 59 -19.18 24.35 -5.54
CA GLY A 59 -18.68 24.73 -6.87
C GLY A 59 -17.97 23.63 -7.67
N TRP A 60 -17.82 22.41 -7.15
CA TRP A 60 -17.22 21.30 -7.91
C TRP A 60 -18.16 20.84 -9.02
N THR A 61 -17.61 20.64 -10.22
CA THR A 61 -18.38 20.23 -11.40
C THR A 61 -17.56 19.28 -12.29
N GLY A 62 -18.26 18.53 -13.15
CA GLY A 62 -17.63 17.69 -14.18
C GLY A 62 -16.59 16.73 -13.60
N ASP A 63 -15.34 16.85 -14.07
CA ASP A 63 -14.25 15.94 -13.71
C ASP A 63 -13.83 16.02 -12.23
N ASP A 64 -14.13 17.11 -11.52
CA ASP A 64 -13.87 17.22 -10.07
C ASP A 64 -14.63 16.16 -9.26
N LEU A 65 -15.80 15.73 -9.77
CA LEU A 65 -16.70 14.77 -9.12
C LEU A 65 -16.52 13.34 -9.65
N LYS A 66 -15.59 13.12 -10.59
CA LYS A 66 -15.29 11.78 -11.08
C LYS A 66 -14.37 11.04 -10.13
N ILE A 67 -14.69 9.77 -9.92
CA ILE A 67 -13.87 8.82 -9.16
C ILE A 67 -13.49 7.69 -10.10
N GLY A 68 -12.19 7.60 -10.42
CA GLY A 68 -11.62 6.44 -11.09
C GLY A 68 -11.39 5.32 -10.09
N ILE A 69 -11.79 4.10 -10.44
CA ILE A 69 -11.79 2.92 -9.56
C ILE A 69 -10.91 1.84 -10.15
N VAL A 70 -10.02 1.28 -9.33
CA VAL A 70 -9.28 0.03 -9.59
C VAL A 70 -9.87 -1.06 -8.70
N TYR A 71 -10.23 -2.18 -9.31
CA TYR A 71 -10.83 -3.34 -8.62
C TYR A 71 -10.21 -4.61 -9.20
N GLY A 72 -9.12 -5.08 -8.59
CA GLY A 72 -8.28 -6.13 -9.15
C GLY A 72 -7.76 -5.72 -10.54
N THR A 73 -8.01 -6.55 -11.53
CA THR A 73 -7.69 -6.28 -12.95
C THR A 73 -8.65 -5.31 -13.64
N LYS A 74 -9.78 -4.97 -13.00
CA LYS A 74 -10.83 -4.11 -13.57
C LYS A 74 -10.60 -2.64 -13.27
N LYS A 75 -11.04 -1.79 -14.19
CA LYS A 75 -11.07 -0.34 -14.04
C LYS A 75 -12.44 0.19 -14.41
N ALA A 76 -12.93 1.17 -13.67
CA ALA A 76 -14.16 1.89 -13.97
C ALA A 76 -14.03 3.35 -13.56
N GLU A 77 -14.99 4.15 -14.00
CA GLU A 77 -15.15 5.53 -13.57
C GLU A 77 -16.62 5.74 -13.17
N VAL A 78 -16.84 6.45 -12.06
CA VAL A 78 -18.18 6.88 -11.64
C VAL A 78 -18.20 8.37 -11.41
N THR A 79 -19.33 9.00 -11.74
CA THR A 79 -19.58 10.39 -11.39
C THR A 79 -20.33 10.44 -10.07
N PHE A 80 -19.72 11.05 -9.06
CA PHE A 80 -20.34 11.30 -7.78
C PHE A 80 -21.40 12.41 -7.90
N ALA A 81 -22.60 12.14 -7.41
CA ALA A 81 -23.69 13.10 -7.38
C ALA A 81 -24.10 13.35 -5.93
N SER A 82 -23.65 14.46 -5.35
CA SER A 82 -23.94 14.76 -3.95
C SER A 82 -25.42 15.09 -3.74
N THR A 83 -26.04 14.43 -2.76
CA THR A 83 -27.41 14.72 -2.30
C THR A 83 -27.44 15.56 -1.01
N ALA A 84 -26.29 15.97 -0.50
CA ALA A 84 -26.17 16.78 0.71
C ALA A 84 -26.77 18.17 0.53
N ALA A 85 -27.51 18.64 1.54
CA ALA A 85 -28.12 19.98 1.53
C ALA A 85 -27.08 21.10 1.59
N ASN A 86 -25.98 20.89 2.32
CA ASN A 86 -24.89 21.83 2.44
C ASN A 86 -23.60 21.28 1.80
N LYS A 87 -23.31 21.70 0.57
CA LYS A 87 -22.12 21.27 -0.18
C LYS A 87 -20.79 21.78 0.39
N LYS A 88 -20.81 22.76 1.28
CA LYS A 88 -19.61 23.25 1.98
C LYS A 88 -19.21 22.39 3.18
N ALA A 89 -20.11 21.53 3.65
CA ALA A 89 -19.90 20.72 4.85
C ALA A 89 -20.59 19.36 4.70
N VAL A 90 -20.25 18.63 3.63
CA VAL A 90 -20.80 17.30 3.37
C VAL A 90 -20.27 16.32 4.40
N THR A 91 -21.15 15.56 5.05
CA THR A 91 -20.76 14.63 6.13
C THR A 91 -20.31 13.28 5.56
N VAL A 92 -19.64 12.46 6.39
CA VAL A 92 -19.34 11.06 6.05
C VAL A 92 -20.62 10.27 5.73
N ALA A 93 -21.72 10.53 6.42
CA ALA A 93 -23.00 9.84 6.16
C ALA A 93 -23.56 10.17 4.78
N ASP A 94 -23.49 11.44 4.36
CA ASP A 94 -23.88 11.87 3.02
C ASP A 94 -22.98 11.21 1.95
N MET A 95 -21.66 11.24 2.17
CA MET A 95 -20.69 10.59 1.27
C MET A 95 -20.98 9.09 1.12
N VAL A 96 -21.24 8.38 2.22
CA VAL A 96 -21.55 6.94 2.20
C VAL A 96 -22.80 6.65 1.38
N LYS A 97 -23.85 7.45 1.55
CA LYS A 97 -25.10 7.30 0.78
C LYS A 97 -24.84 7.48 -0.72
N ASP A 98 -24.22 8.60 -1.08
CA ASP A 98 -24.02 9.00 -2.48
C ASP A 98 -23.00 8.07 -3.20
N LEU A 99 -21.95 7.62 -2.49
CA LEU A 99 -21.00 6.61 -3.02
C LEU A 99 -21.67 5.27 -3.27
N ASN A 100 -22.53 4.79 -2.36
CA ASN A 100 -23.24 3.52 -2.58
C ASN A 100 -24.22 3.60 -3.76
N THR A 101 -24.84 4.76 -4.00
CA THR A 101 -25.62 4.99 -5.21
C THR A 101 -24.73 4.91 -6.46
N ALA A 102 -23.57 5.56 -6.46
CA ALA A 102 -22.61 5.50 -7.57
C ALA A 102 -22.08 4.07 -7.82
N PHE A 103 -21.75 3.33 -6.76
CA PHE A 103 -21.25 1.95 -6.86
C PHE A 103 -22.30 0.97 -7.42
N THR A 104 -23.59 1.22 -7.17
CA THR A 104 -24.66 0.44 -7.79
C THR A 104 -24.62 0.53 -9.31
N GLY A 105 -24.25 1.69 -9.87
CA GLY A 105 -24.15 1.93 -11.31
C GLY A 105 -23.06 1.11 -12.03
N ILE A 106 -22.05 0.60 -11.30
CA ILE A 106 -20.94 -0.19 -11.86
C ILE A 106 -20.99 -1.67 -11.47
N ALA A 107 -22.00 -2.09 -10.71
CA ALA A 107 -22.17 -3.48 -10.31
C ALA A 107 -22.26 -4.43 -11.53
N GLY A 108 -22.86 -3.97 -12.64
CA GLY A 108 -22.94 -4.72 -13.90
C GLY A 108 -21.58 -4.99 -14.57
N GLN A 109 -20.53 -4.25 -14.21
CA GLN A 109 -19.15 -4.49 -14.66
C GLN A 109 -18.44 -5.53 -13.78
N GLY A 110 -19.16 -6.11 -12.82
CA GLY A 110 -18.64 -7.02 -11.80
C GLY A 110 -17.66 -6.35 -10.85
N ILE A 111 -17.83 -5.05 -10.61
CA ILE A 111 -17.16 -4.28 -9.56
C ILE A 111 -18.15 -4.15 -8.42
N LYS A 112 -17.86 -4.81 -7.30
CA LYS A 112 -18.77 -4.89 -6.15
C LYS A 112 -18.16 -4.15 -4.98
N LEU A 113 -18.59 -2.92 -4.78
CA LEU A 113 -18.09 -2.06 -3.71
C LEU A 113 -19.22 -1.67 -2.76
N LYS A 114 -18.84 -1.35 -1.52
CA LYS A 114 -19.72 -0.82 -0.51
C LYS A 114 -18.97 0.24 0.30
N ALA A 115 -19.60 1.39 0.48
CA ALA A 115 -19.17 2.39 1.44
C ALA A 115 -19.94 2.21 2.76
N ALA A 116 -19.26 2.45 3.88
CA ALA A 116 -19.84 2.48 5.21
C ALA A 116 -19.13 3.54 6.06
N LYS A 117 -19.79 3.98 7.12
CA LYS A 117 -19.13 4.72 8.19
C LYS A 117 -18.62 3.73 9.23
N THR A 118 -17.46 3.99 9.81
CA THR A 118 -16.95 3.20 10.93
C THR A 118 -17.62 3.62 12.23
N ASP A 119 -17.83 2.66 13.13
CA ASP A 119 -18.32 2.95 14.47
C ASP A 119 -17.16 3.34 15.39
N ILE A 120 -17.34 4.41 16.16
CA ILE A 120 -16.37 4.85 17.17
C ILE A 120 -16.32 3.79 18.28
N GLY A 121 -15.14 3.31 18.61
CA GLY A 121 -14.95 2.29 19.65
C GLY A 121 -13.52 1.76 19.71
N GLU A 122 -13.38 0.52 20.15
CA GLU A 122 -12.08 -0.18 20.23
C GLU A 122 -11.37 -0.20 18.86
N ASP A 123 -12.16 -0.23 17.80
CA ASP A 123 -11.66 -0.41 16.44
C ASP A 123 -11.30 0.91 15.76
N TYR A 124 -12.01 2.00 16.03
CA TYR A 124 -11.81 3.30 15.38
C TYR A 124 -12.00 4.43 16.39
N ASP A 125 -11.10 5.41 16.36
CA ASP A 125 -11.13 6.61 17.20
C ASP A 125 -12.09 7.69 16.70
N ALA A 126 -12.64 7.52 15.49
CA ALA A 126 -13.55 8.46 14.85
C ALA A 126 -14.46 7.76 13.82
N GLU A 127 -15.45 8.49 13.31
CA GLU A 127 -16.28 8.06 12.18
C GLU A 127 -15.54 8.31 10.86
N TYR A 128 -14.84 7.30 10.37
CA TYR A 128 -14.17 7.30 9.07
C TYR A 128 -15.11 6.83 7.97
N LEU A 129 -14.87 7.31 6.74
CA LEU A 129 -15.39 6.67 5.53
C LEU A 129 -14.59 5.37 5.28
N LYS A 130 -15.24 4.21 5.24
CA LYS A 130 -14.63 2.93 4.87
C LYS A 130 -15.27 2.39 3.61
N ILE A 131 -14.44 2.02 2.63
CA ILE A 131 -14.87 1.33 1.41
C ILE A 131 -14.30 -0.08 1.41
N THR A 132 -15.14 -1.07 1.18
CA THR A 132 -14.78 -2.48 1.02
C THR A 132 -15.41 -3.05 -0.23
N THR A 133 -15.08 -4.29 -0.58
CA THR A 133 -15.96 -5.03 -1.48
C THR A 133 -17.28 -5.36 -0.76
N GLN A 134 -18.29 -5.81 -1.50
CA GLN A 134 -19.57 -6.18 -0.91
C GLN A 134 -19.47 -7.42 -0.01
N ALA A 135 -18.70 -8.43 -0.44
CA ALA A 135 -18.40 -9.62 0.35
C ALA A 135 -16.89 -9.88 0.42
N THR A 136 -16.40 -10.35 1.59
CA THR A 136 -14.98 -10.62 1.85
C THR A 136 -14.30 -11.50 0.80
N GLY A 137 -15.05 -12.42 0.18
CA GLY A 137 -14.54 -13.32 -0.85
C GLY A 137 -14.53 -12.75 -2.28
N ASP A 138 -15.03 -11.52 -2.51
CA ASP A 138 -15.07 -10.97 -3.87
C ASP A 138 -13.68 -10.61 -4.42
N LEU A 139 -12.75 -10.20 -3.54
CA LEU A 139 -11.35 -9.96 -3.87
C LEU A 139 -10.42 -10.47 -2.76
N PRO A 140 -9.31 -11.14 -3.10
CA PRO A 140 -8.30 -11.50 -2.12
C PRO A 140 -7.57 -10.27 -1.59
N TRP A 141 -6.96 -10.40 -0.42
CA TRP A 141 -6.26 -9.32 0.29
C TRP A 141 -5.15 -8.65 -0.53
N PHE A 142 -4.52 -9.38 -1.47
CA PHE A 142 -3.46 -8.88 -2.34
C PHE A 142 -3.98 -8.28 -3.65
N ALA A 143 -5.28 -8.33 -3.93
CA ALA A 143 -5.81 -7.69 -5.13
C ALA A 143 -5.67 -6.16 -4.99
N PRO A 144 -5.23 -5.45 -6.04
CA PRO A 144 -5.21 -3.99 -6.04
C PRO A 144 -6.64 -3.45 -5.93
N ILE A 145 -6.83 -2.52 -5.01
CA ILE A 145 -8.05 -1.72 -4.89
C ILE A 145 -7.65 -0.26 -4.80
N GLY A 146 -8.35 0.63 -5.48
CA GLY A 146 -7.94 2.02 -5.41
C GLY A 146 -8.91 3.00 -6.00
N PHE A 147 -8.80 4.24 -5.54
CA PHE A 147 -9.61 5.35 -6.00
C PHE A 147 -8.71 6.52 -6.40
N SER A 148 -9.09 7.20 -7.48
CA SER A 148 -8.35 8.31 -8.07
C SER A 148 -9.31 9.42 -8.48
N GLY A 149 -8.76 10.62 -8.67
CA GLY A 149 -9.52 11.84 -8.92
C GLY A 149 -9.56 12.75 -7.69
N LYS A 150 -9.90 14.01 -7.92
CA LYS A 150 -9.87 15.07 -6.91
C LYS A 150 -10.74 14.74 -5.69
N LEU A 151 -11.90 14.12 -5.91
CA LEU A 151 -12.78 13.69 -4.82
C LEU A 151 -12.15 12.56 -3.99
N ALA A 152 -11.48 11.59 -4.62
CA ALA A 152 -10.78 10.53 -3.90
C ALA A 152 -9.63 11.09 -3.03
N GLU A 153 -8.92 12.10 -3.54
CA GLU A 153 -7.84 12.80 -2.81
C GLU A 153 -8.38 13.63 -1.62
N LEU A 154 -9.50 14.34 -1.82
CA LEU A 154 -10.19 15.06 -0.74
C LEU A 154 -10.59 14.09 0.37
N LEU A 155 -11.23 12.98 0.00
CA LEU A 155 -11.69 11.92 0.90
C LEU A 155 -10.53 11.10 1.48
N GLY A 156 -9.32 11.18 0.95
CA GLY A 156 -8.16 10.39 1.40
C GLY A 156 -8.29 8.88 1.17
N ILE A 157 -9.06 8.46 0.16
CA ILE A 157 -9.28 7.04 -0.20
C ILE A 157 -8.35 6.60 -1.35
N THR A 158 -7.11 7.06 -1.34
CA THR A 158 -6.18 6.96 -2.48
C THR A 158 -5.86 5.51 -2.89
N ALA A 159 -5.48 5.33 -4.16
CA ALA A 159 -5.26 4.03 -4.79
C ALA A 159 -3.94 3.33 -4.48
N TRP A 160 -3.92 2.01 -4.69
CA TRP A 160 -2.70 1.29 -5.07
C TRP A 160 -2.24 1.72 -6.47
N VAL A 161 -1.03 2.24 -6.57
CA VAL A 161 -0.37 2.62 -7.83
C VAL A 161 0.63 1.53 -8.20
N ALA A 162 0.43 0.93 -9.38
CA ALA A 162 1.31 -0.10 -9.88
C ALA A 162 2.38 0.45 -10.83
N THR A 163 3.56 -0.15 -10.81
CA THR A 163 4.64 0.08 -11.77
C THR A 163 5.33 -1.24 -12.11
N LYS A 164 5.75 -1.37 -13.37
CA LYS A 164 6.58 -2.49 -13.87
C LYS A 164 8.06 -2.10 -14.01
N GLU A 165 8.39 -0.88 -13.61
CA GLU A 165 9.71 -0.29 -13.79
C GLU A 165 10.67 -0.63 -12.64
N ALA A 166 10.21 -1.38 -11.62
CA ALA A 166 11.05 -1.77 -10.50
C ALA A 166 12.18 -2.71 -10.96
N LYS A 167 13.43 -2.27 -10.78
CA LYS A 167 14.63 -3.03 -11.13
C LYS A 167 15.12 -3.90 -9.99
N SER A 168 15.10 -3.38 -8.77
CA SER A 168 15.57 -4.11 -7.59
C SER A 168 14.89 -3.62 -6.31
N PHE A 169 14.73 -4.54 -5.37
CA PHE A 169 14.41 -4.26 -3.98
C PHE A 169 15.49 -4.90 -3.12
N LYS A 170 16.11 -4.11 -2.26
CA LYS A 170 17.02 -4.56 -1.22
C LYS A 170 16.42 -4.22 0.12
N ASP A 171 16.49 -5.16 1.06
CA ASP A 171 16.11 -4.92 2.44
C ASP A 171 17.12 -5.49 3.42
N ASP A 172 17.43 -4.72 4.46
CA ASP A 172 18.39 -5.05 5.52
C ASP A 172 17.76 -4.77 6.88
N PHE A 173 17.99 -5.62 7.88
CA PHE A 173 17.45 -5.38 9.22
C PHE A 173 18.14 -4.20 9.92
N GLU A 174 17.36 -3.24 10.40
CA GLU A 174 17.83 -2.24 11.35
C GLU A 174 17.90 -2.91 12.73
N LYS A 175 19.10 -2.89 13.34
CA LYS A 175 19.35 -3.49 14.65
C LYS A 175 19.50 -2.41 15.71
N GLU A 176 18.79 -2.57 16.82
CA GLU A 176 19.11 -1.85 18.04
C GLU A 176 20.20 -2.64 18.79
N THR A 177 21.37 -2.01 18.96
CA THR A 177 22.49 -2.65 19.67
C THR A 177 22.13 -2.80 21.14
N GLY A 178 22.20 -4.03 21.65
CA GLY A 178 21.92 -4.32 23.05
C GLY A 178 22.76 -3.47 24.00
N LYS A 179 22.11 -2.86 25.01
CA LYS A 179 22.81 -2.09 26.05
C LYS A 179 23.47 -3.06 27.03
N SER A 180 24.67 -2.69 27.50
CA SER A 180 25.32 -3.38 28.61
C SER A 180 24.85 -2.75 29.92
N ASN A 181 24.11 -3.50 30.72
CA ASN A 181 23.68 -3.07 32.05
C ASN A 181 24.61 -3.68 33.10
N ASN A 182 25.23 -2.84 33.92
CA ASN A 182 26.03 -3.27 35.06
C ASN A 182 25.12 -3.51 36.27
N ALA A 183 24.86 -4.78 36.58
CA ALA A 183 24.20 -5.14 37.82
C ALA A 183 25.28 -5.27 38.92
N THR A 184 25.16 -4.48 39.99
CA THR A 184 26.00 -4.60 41.17
C THR A 184 25.18 -5.27 42.27
N SER A 185 25.55 -6.47 42.69
CA SER A 185 24.95 -7.04 43.91
C SER A 185 25.51 -6.32 45.13
N GLY A 186 24.77 -6.29 46.25
CA GLY A 186 25.19 -5.66 47.51
C GLY A 186 26.50 -6.20 48.11
N HIS A 187 27.09 -7.24 47.51
CA HIS A 187 28.39 -7.82 47.86
C HIS A 187 29.52 -7.49 46.86
N GLY A 188 29.34 -6.51 45.96
CA GLY A 188 30.41 -5.97 45.12
C GLY A 188 30.74 -6.78 43.84
N ILE A 189 29.95 -7.80 43.50
CA ILE A 189 30.10 -8.51 42.22
C ILE A 189 29.44 -7.67 41.12
N ARG A 190 30.22 -7.28 40.10
CA ARG A 190 29.72 -6.61 38.89
C ARG A 190 29.51 -7.65 37.80
N CYS A 191 28.27 -7.86 37.39
CA CYS A 191 27.93 -8.66 36.22
C CYS A 191 27.47 -7.72 35.10
N SER A 192 28.08 -7.84 33.91
CA SER A 192 27.59 -7.17 32.70
C SER A 192 26.56 -8.06 32.03
N VAL A 193 25.29 -7.67 32.07
CA VAL A 193 24.25 -8.33 31.25
C VAL A 193 24.22 -7.62 29.91
N LYS A 194 24.49 -8.35 28.83
CA LYS A 194 24.32 -7.86 27.46
C LYS A 194 22.95 -8.32 26.97
N GLU A 195 22.06 -7.37 26.74
CA GLU A 195 20.79 -7.65 26.08
C GLU A 195 21.05 -8.11 24.63
N ALA A 196 20.25 -9.05 24.12
CA ALA A 196 20.35 -9.46 22.73
C ALA A 196 19.93 -8.31 21.81
N ASP A 197 20.62 -8.16 20.68
CA ASP A 197 20.25 -7.16 19.67
C ASP A 197 18.82 -7.43 19.20
N GLN A 198 17.99 -6.38 19.17
CA GLN A 198 16.61 -6.47 18.71
C GLN A 198 16.48 -5.86 17.31
N ILE A 199 15.63 -6.46 16.48
CA ILE A 199 15.31 -5.88 15.17
C ILE A 199 14.32 -4.75 15.42
N LYS A 200 14.72 -3.53 15.06
CA LYS A 200 13.93 -2.31 15.24
C LYS A 200 13.07 -1.98 14.02
N GLY A 201 13.54 -2.38 12.84
CA GLY A 201 12.92 -2.06 11.57
C GLY A 201 13.61 -2.78 10.42
N VAL A 202 13.19 -2.43 9.20
CA VAL A 202 13.77 -2.94 7.95
C VAL A 202 14.15 -1.75 7.10
N ASN A 203 15.43 -1.57 6.81
CA ASN A 203 15.89 -0.61 5.81
C ASN A 203 15.48 -1.14 4.44
N ILE A 204 14.94 -0.28 3.58
CA ILE A 204 14.46 -0.65 2.25
C ILE A 204 15.12 0.28 1.24
N THR A 205 15.67 -0.31 0.18
CA THR A 205 16.14 0.40 -1.00
C THR A 205 15.41 -0.17 -2.21
N ALA A 206 14.64 0.67 -2.90
CA ALA A 206 13.91 0.30 -4.10
C ALA A 206 14.45 1.12 -5.28
N SER A 207 14.84 0.45 -6.35
CA SER A 207 15.37 1.06 -7.55
C SER A 207 14.38 0.92 -8.70
N PHE A 208 14.07 2.02 -9.39
CA PHE A 208 13.14 2.06 -10.51
C PHE A 208 13.84 2.53 -11.77
N ALA A 209 13.58 1.89 -12.91
CA ALA A 209 14.06 2.30 -14.23
C ALA A 209 13.55 3.71 -14.57
N THR A 210 12.26 3.90 -14.38
CA THR A 210 11.58 5.20 -14.41
C THR A 210 10.48 5.18 -13.35
N ILE A 211 10.20 6.33 -12.73
CA ILE A 211 9.07 6.48 -11.81
C ILE A 211 8.29 7.72 -12.22
N SER A 212 6.96 7.66 -12.18
CA SER A 212 6.16 8.84 -12.46
C SER A 212 6.36 9.87 -11.36
N THR A 213 6.48 11.14 -11.74
CA THR A 213 6.61 12.27 -10.80
C THR A 213 5.42 12.36 -9.85
N LYS A 214 4.22 11.98 -10.30
CA LYS A 214 3.03 11.84 -9.43
C LYS A 214 3.23 10.78 -8.35
N LEU A 215 3.75 9.59 -8.70
CA LEU A 215 4.03 8.55 -7.73
C LEU A 215 5.16 8.98 -6.77
N LEU A 216 6.19 9.65 -7.30
CA LEU A 216 7.27 10.19 -6.49
C LEU A 216 6.75 11.23 -5.47
N ALA A 217 5.92 12.18 -5.89
CA ALA A 217 5.25 13.13 -5.00
C ALA A 217 4.41 12.45 -3.93
N MET A 218 3.62 11.44 -4.31
CA MET A 218 2.79 10.68 -3.38
C MET A 218 3.62 10.00 -2.29
N VAL A 219 4.74 9.36 -2.63
CA VAL A 219 5.52 8.60 -1.64
C VAL A 219 6.42 9.47 -0.78
N THR A 220 6.86 10.62 -1.29
CA THR A 220 7.78 11.52 -0.56
C THR A 220 7.06 12.67 0.14
N GLY A 221 5.79 12.91 -0.19
CA GLY A 221 5.01 14.04 0.32
C GLY A 221 5.37 15.38 -0.35
N ASN A 222 6.10 15.34 -1.46
CA ASN A 222 6.50 16.51 -2.24
C ASN A 222 5.37 16.97 -3.17
N SER A 223 5.44 18.22 -3.63
CA SER A 223 4.41 18.79 -4.51
C SER A 223 4.58 18.35 -5.97
N TYR A 224 3.46 18.05 -6.64
CA TYR A 224 3.38 17.80 -8.09
C TYR A 224 2.23 18.58 -8.72
N ASN A 225 2.51 19.30 -9.79
CA ASN A 225 1.51 20.03 -10.57
C ASN A 225 1.12 19.22 -11.81
N GLU A 226 -0.10 18.66 -11.83
CA GLU A 226 -0.56 17.84 -12.95
C GLU A 226 -0.71 18.63 -14.26
N LYS A 227 -0.96 19.94 -14.21
CA LYS A 227 -1.19 20.77 -15.39
C LYS A 227 0.10 21.12 -16.11
N THR A 228 1.16 21.40 -15.35
CA THR A 228 2.47 21.81 -15.89
C THR A 228 3.47 20.67 -15.94
N GLY A 229 3.21 19.57 -15.22
CA GLY A 229 4.12 18.43 -15.08
C GLY A 229 5.28 18.68 -14.11
N GLU A 230 5.25 19.79 -13.37
CA GLU A 230 6.34 20.20 -12.49
C GLU A 230 6.32 19.44 -11.16
N TYR A 231 7.51 18.99 -10.74
CA TYR A 231 7.74 18.34 -9.45
C TYR A 231 8.66 19.20 -8.59
N PHE A 232 8.25 19.48 -7.36
CA PHE A 232 8.99 20.33 -6.43
C PHE A 232 9.41 19.53 -5.20
N VAL A 233 10.69 19.57 -4.86
CA VAL A 233 11.20 18.95 -3.62
C VAL A 233 11.10 19.98 -2.50
N ASP A 234 9.93 20.05 -1.88
CA ASP A 234 9.54 21.11 -0.95
C ASP A 234 8.94 20.59 0.37
N ASN A 235 8.86 19.26 0.56
CA ASN A 235 8.38 18.70 1.81
C ASN A 235 9.36 19.01 2.95
N ALA A 236 9.00 19.99 3.78
CA ALA A 236 9.70 20.33 5.02
C ALA A 236 9.33 19.42 6.20
N GLY A 237 8.34 18.53 6.02
CA GLY A 237 7.83 17.61 7.03
C GLY A 237 8.39 16.20 6.94
N ASN A 238 7.77 15.29 7.69
CA ASN A 238 8.05 13.86 7.55
C ASN A 238 7.39 13.31 6.28
N PRO A 239 8.06 12.41 5.54
CA PRO A 239 7.41 11.67 4.47
C PRO A 239 6.16 10.94 4.95
N PRO A 240 5.13 10.80 4.09
CA PRO A 240 3.93 10.06 4.42
C PRO A 240 4.26 8.59 4.72
N LEU A 241 3.38 7.95 5.49
CA LEU A 241 3.44 6.51 5.67
C LEU A 241 2.83 5.83 4.44
N ILE A 242 3.58 4.89 3.87
CA ILE A 242 3.17 4.13 2.70
C ILE A 242 3.22 2.63 2.97
N ALA A 243 2.42 1.91 2.19
CA ALA A 243 2.49 0.48 2.02
C ALA A 243 3.18 0.18 0.68
N MET A 244 4.06 -0.81 0.67
CA MET A 244 4.67 -1.32 -0.56
C MET A 244 4.49 -2.82 -0.66
N ARG A 245 4.27 -3.30 -1.89
CA ARG A 245 4.38 -4.71 -2.22
C ARG A 245 4.97 -4.90 -3.60
N TYR A 246 5.65 -6.00 -3.80
CA TYR A 246 6.12 -6.41 -5.12
C TYR A 246 5.93 -7.90 -5.30
N PHE A 247 5.74 -8.30 -6.56
CA PHE A 247 5.49 -9.67 -6.97
C PHE A 247 6.72 -10.19 -7.70
N VAL A 248 7.28 -11.28 -7.19
CA VAL A 248 8.39 -11.99 -7.82
C VAL A 248 7.83 -13.20 -8.55
N GLU A 249 8.04 -13.23 -9.85
CA GLU A 249 7.67 -14.32 -10.75
C GLU A 249 8.85 -15.27 -10.92
N GLN A 250 8.60 -16.57 -10.79
CA GLN A 250 9.58 -17.64 -11.00
C GLN A 250 9.27 -18.34 -12.33
N TYR A 251 10.19 -18.33 -13.28
CA TYR A 251 10.00 -18.98 -14.59
C TYR A 251 10.59 -20.39 -14.63
N GLU A 252 9.94 -21.25 -15.41
CA GLU A 252 10.52 -22.54 -15.77
C GLU A 252 11.61 -22.34 -16.83
N SER A 253 12.74 -23.05 -16.67
CA SER A 253 13.97 -22.90 -17.45
C SER A 253 13.79 -22.57 -18.93
N GLY A 254 14.47 -21.51 -19.39
CA GLY A 254 14.79 -21.28 -20.80
C GLY A 254 13.81 -20.42 -21.60
N VAL A 255 12.67 -20.01 -21.02
CA VAL A 255 11.72 -19.11 -21.69
C VAL A 255 11.29 -18.02 -20.70
N ASN A 256 11.87 -16.83 -20.81
CA ASN A 256 11.38 -15.63 -20.10
C ASN A 256 10.26 -14.96 -20.93
N THR A 257 9.16 -15.65 -21.21
CA THR A 257 7.99 -15.02 -21.85
C THR A 257 6.94 -14.68 -20.79
N LYS A 258 6.26 -13.54 -20.98
CA LYS A 258 5.08 -13.17 -20.19
C LYS A 258 4.06 -14.31 -20.29
N GLY A 259 3.79 -14.99 -19.18
CA GLY A 259 2.90 -16.16 -19.09
C GLY A 259 3.57 -17.52 -18.82
N SER A 260 4.91 -17.60 -18.72
CA SER A 260 5.65 -18.87 -18.50
C SER A 260 6.16 -19.06 -17.06
N PHE A 261 5.56 -18.36 -16.09
CA PHE A 261 5.95 -18.47 -14.69
C PHE A 261 5.16 -19.56 -13.95
N SER A 262 5.85 -20.33 -13.12
CA SER A 262 5.31 -21.46 -12.36
C SER A 262 4.88 -21.08 -10.94
N ARG A 263 5.45 -20.00 -10.38
CA ARG A 263 5.14 -19.52 -9.02
C ARG A 263 5.23 -18.01 -8.93
N VAL A 264 4.41 -17.43 -8.05
CA VAL A 264 4.47 -16.00 -7.70
C VAL A 264 4.56 -15.86 -6.19
N LYS A 265 5.48 -15.01 -5.73
CA LYS A 265 5.59 -14.61 -4.33
C LYS A 265 5.35 -13.11 -4.20
N ALA A 266 4.41 -12.74 -3.34
CA ALA A 266 4.25 -11.36 -2.92
C ALA A 266 5.14 -11.09 -1.71
N PHE A 267 5.92 -10.02 -1.81
CA PHE A 267 6.74 -9.46 -0.74
C PHE A 267 6.12 -8.15 -0.30
N LEU A 268 5.93 -7.98 1.01
CA LEU A 268 5.13 -6.89 1.53
C LEU A 268 5.81 -6.17 2.68
N PHE A 269 5.74 -4.86 2.59
CA PHE A 269 6.13 -3.94 3.65
C PHE A 269 4.90 -3.08 4.00
N PRO A 270 4.24 -3.35 5.12
CA PRO A 270 2.90 -2.81 5.39
C PRO A 270 2.91 -1.40 5.99
N SER A 271 4.08 -0.85 6.31
CA SER A 271 4.24 0.51 6.81
C SER A 271 5.69 0.94 6.61
N CYS A 272 5.92 1.92 5.74
CA CYS A 272 7.23 2.44 5.39
C CYS A 272 7.21 3.96 5.32
N LYS A 273 8.37 4.57 5.54
CA LYS A 273 8.64 5.96 5.17
C LYS A 273 9.81 5.95 4.19
N ILE A 274 9.64 6.63 3.07
CA ILE A 274 10.61 6.62 1.97
C ILE A 274 10.90 8.04 1.53
N THR A 275 12.16 8.28 1.18
CA THR A 275 12.66 9.53 0.62
C THR A 275 13.39 9.25 -0.70
N PRO A 276 13.43 10.21 -1.63
CA PRO A 276 14.39 10.13 -2.73
C PRO A 276 15.80 10.15 -2.14
N ASN A 277 16.66 9.24 -2.59
CA ASN A 277 18.07 9.23 -2.14
C ASN A 277 18.99 10.00 -3.11
N GLY A 278 18.64 10.07 -4.39
CA GLY A 278 19.39 10.79 -5.41
C GLY A 278 19.09 10.27 -6.81
N ASN A 279 19.54 11.02 -7.82
CA ASN A 279 19.50 10.65 -9.23
C ASN A 279 20.91 10.81 -9.82
N ASP A 280 21.47 9.73 -10.37
CA ASP A 280 22.71 9.75 -11.14
C ASP A 280 22.47 10.04 -12.64
N ALA A 281 22.53 11.31 -13.04
CA ALA A 281 22.51 11.65 -14.46
C ALA A 281 23.93 11.64 -15.04
N GLY A 282 24.21 10.73 -15.97
CA GLY A 282 25.47 10.63 -16.71
C GLY A 282 25.24 10.54 -18.23
N GLU A 283 26.26 10.85 -19.03
CA GLU A 283 26.25 10.57 -20.46
C GLU A 283 26.01 9.05 -20.66
N ASP A 284 25.01 8.69 -21.47
CA ASP A 284 24.48 7.31 -21.65
C ASP A 284 23.80 6.63 -20.43
N ASN A 285 23.63 7.33 -19.30
CA ASN A 285 22.96 6.80 -18.11
C ASN A 285 21.93 7.80 -17.56
N PHE A 286 20.65 7.63 -17.92
CA PHE A 286 19.56 8.30 -17.22
C PHE A 286 19.21 7.46 -15.98
N ALA A 287 19.53 7.99 -14.81
CA ALA A 287 19.54 7.27 -13.53
C ALA A 287 18.29 6.44 -13.28
N ALA A 288 18.51 5.25 -12.75
CA ALA A 288 17.49 4.61 -11.95
C ALA A 288 17.15 5.53 -10.77
N GLN A 289 15.87 5.84 -10.56
CA GLN A 289 15.45 6.59 -9.38
C GLN A 289 15.57 5.64 -8.18
N GLU A 290 16.42 6.01 -7.23
CA GLU A 290 16.56 5.26 -5.99
C GLU A 290 15.72 5.88 -4.88
N LEU A 291 14.89 5.03 -4.29
CA LEU A 291 14.08 5.32 -3.13
C LEU A 291 14.64 4.57 -1.93
N GLN A 292 14.97 5.29 -0.86
CA GLN A 292 15.43 4.69 0.39
C GLN A 292 14.45 4.99 1.52
N GLY A 293 14.34 4.05 2.45
CA GLY A 293 13.47 4.24 3.58
C GLY A 293 13.57 3.19 4.66
N SER A 294 12.69 3.31 5.63
CA SER A 294 12.58 2.41 6.76
C SER A 294 11.15 1.86 6.85
N GLY A 295 11.04 0.54 6.90
CA GLY A 295 9.83 -0.22 7.16
C GLY A 295 9.72 -0.62 8.63
N GLY A 296 8.48 -0.71 9.12
CA GLY A 296 8.16 -1.15 10.47
C GLY A 296 6.85 -1.92 10.52
N GLU A 297 6.50 -2.42 11.71
CA GLU A 297 5.22 -3.11 11.91
C GLU A 297 4.05 -2.16 11.69
N ASN A 298 2.99 -2.67 11.04
CA ASN A 298 1.72 -1.97 11.04
C ASN A 298 0.87 -2.50 12.21
N LYS A 299 1.03 -1.86 13.38
CA LYS A 299 0.27 -2.23 14.60
C LYS A 299 -1.23 -2.09 14.41
N ARG A 300 -1.68 -1.13 13.59
CA ARG A 300 -3.10 -0.86 13.32
C ARG A 300 -3.78 -2.03 12.59
N SER A 301 -3.09 -2.63 11.62
CA SER A 301 -3.57 -3.81 10.89
C SER A 301 -3.03 -5.14 11.44
N ASN A 302 -2.31 -5.13 12.56
CA ASN A 302 -1.65 -6.30 13.13
C ASN A 302 -0.76 -7.04 12.12
N LEU A 303 0.05 -6.29 11.36
CA LEU A 303 0.96 -6.83 10.35
C LEU A 303 2.43 -6.70 10.80
N PRO A 304 3.26 -7.73 10.54
CA PRO A 304 4.68 -7.69 10.87
C PRO A 304 5.44 -6.70 9.98
N MET A 305 6.70 -6.37 10.32
CA MET A 305 7.53 -5.44 9.54
C MET A 305 7.68 -5.83 8.06
N LYS A 306 7.70 -7.14 7.79
CA LYS A 306 7.75 -7.73 6.46
C LYS A 306 7.09 -9.09 6.51
N PHE A 307 6.35 -9.46 5.46
CA PHE A 307 5.97 -10.84 5.25
C PHE A 307 6.00 -11.19 3.77
N ILE A 308 6.18 -12.48 3.50
CA ILE A 308 6.30 -13.04 2.15
C ILE A 308 5.27 -14.16 2.04
N LYS A 309 4.45 -14.10 1.00
CA LYS A 309 3.40 -15.10 0.78
C LYS A 309 3.41 -15.58 -0.66
N GLU A 310 3.43 -16.88 -0.84
CA GLU A 310 3.19 -17.49 -2.15
C GLU A 310 1.72 -17.35 -2.53
N ILE A 311 1.46 -16.95 -3.77
CA ILE A 311 0.13 -16.74 -4.32
C ILE A 311 -0.09 -17.77 -5.42
N GLY A 312 -1.29 -18.35 -5.46
CA GLY A 312 -1.67 -19.25 -6.54
C GLY A 312 -1.64 -18.53 -7.89
N LEU A 313 -1.07 -19.18 -8.91
CA LEU A 313 -0.93 -18.61 -10.24
C LEU A 313 -2.25 -18.09 -10.81
N ASN A 314 -3.32 -18.90 -10.69
CA ASN A 314 -4.65 -18.52 -11.16
C ASN A 314 -5.16 -17.26 -10.46
N ASP A 315 -4.97 -17.14 -9.15
CA ASP A 315 -5.42 -15.97 -8.40
C ASP A 315 -4.61 -14.72 -8.78
N TYR A 316 -3.29 -14.85 -8.96
CA TYR A 316 -2.45 -13.74 -9.40
C TYR A 316 -2.90 -13.22 -10.76
N THR A 317 -3.06 -14.11 -11.76
CA THR A 317 -3.50 -13.73 -13.11
C THR A 317 -4.91 -13.15 -13.10
N GLN A 318 -5.82 -13.71 -12.30
CA GLN A 318 -7.21 -13.26 -12.21
C GLN A 318 -7.34 -11.86 -11.57
N TYR A 319 -6.60 -11.61 -10.48
CA TYR A 319 -6.85 -10.45 -9.61
C TYR A 319 -5.79 -9.36 -9.71
N VAL A 320 -4.55 -9.67 -10.05
CA VAL A 320 -3.48 -8.66 -10.24
C VAL A 320 -3.30 -8.40 -11.72
N GLY A 321 -3.22 -9.47 -12.52
CA GLY A 321 -2.96 -9.42 -13.95
C GLY A 321 -1.50 -9.11 -14.28
N GLU A 322 -1.11 -9.39 -15.52
CA GLU A 322 0.25 -9.17 -16.02
C GLU A 322 0.64 -7.71 -16.19
#